data_AF-A0A1H6VNQ1-F1
#
_entry.id   AF-A0A1H6VNQ1-F1
#
_cell.length_a   1.000
_cell.length_b   1.000
_cell.length_c   1.000
_cell.angle_alpha   90.00
_cell.angle_beta   90.00
_cell.angle_gamma   90.00
#
_symmetry.space_group_name_H-M   'P 1'
#
loop_
_entity.id
_entity.type
_entity.pdbx_description
1 polymer ?
#
loop_
_entity_poly.entity_id
_entity_poly.type
_entity_poly.pdbx_seq_one_letter_code
_entity_poly.pdbx_strand_id
1 'polypeptide(L)' 'MTDKLDLDDLRHLARVAEGRGAAVPEAAVARLMLAGLVRRPVHVCEGAPILELTPEGLARVRSSDQ' A
#
# COMPACT_ATOMS: atom_id res chain seq x y z
N MET A 1 8.78 -4.47 18.20
CA MET A 1 9.14 -5.15 16.93
C MET A 1 9.07 -4.10 15.84
N THR A 2 10.21 -3.62 15.37
CA THR A 2 10.30 -2.74 14.21
C THR A 2 10.08 -3.61 12.98
N ASP A 3 8.82 -3.68 12.53
CA ASP A 3 8.44 -4.36 11.29
C ASP A 3 9.13 -3.62 10.14
N LYS A 4 10.32 -4.09 9.80
CA LYS A 4 11.18 -3.45 8.80
C LYS A 4 10.63 -3.87 7.46
N LEU A 5 9.77 -3.03 6.89
CA LEU A 5 9.29 -3.18 5.52
C LEU A 5 10.45 -3.48 4.58
N ASP A 6 10.32 -4.55 3.84
CA ASP A 6 11.29 -4.95 2.83
C ASP A 6 11.20 -4.01 1.61
N LEU A 7 12.26 -4.00 0.79
CA LEU A 7 12.26 -3.36 -0.53
C LEU A 7 11.07 -3.83 -1.39
N ASP A 8 10.70 -5.12 -1.33
CA ASP A 8 9.55 -5.65 -2.05
C ASP A 8 8.22 -5.09 -1.51
N ASP A 9 8.09 -4.89 -0.20
CA ASP A 9 6.89 -4.23 0.35
C ASP A 9 6.78 -2.77 -0.12
N LEU A 10 7.91 -2.05 -0.25
CA LEU A 10 7.93 -0.71 -0.83
C LEU A 10 7.55 -0.71 -2.32
N ARG A 11 7.97 -1.73 -3.09
CA ARG A 11 7.53 -1.90 -4.49
C ARG A 11 6.04 -2.19 -4.58
N HIS A 12 5.50 -2.97 -3.65
CA HIS A 12 4.06 -3.21 -3.55
C HIS A 12 3.30 -1.93 -3.20
N LEU A 13 3.83 -1.11 -2.29
CA LEU A 13 3.27 0.20 -1.97
C LEU A 13 3.22 1.12 -3.19
N ALA A 14 4.29 1.16 -3.99
CA ALA A 14 4.31 1.91 -5.25
C ALA A 14 3.22 1.42 -6.23
N ARG A 15 3.02 0.11 -6.36
CA ARG A 15 1.92 -0.43 -7.18
C ARG A 15 0.53 0.01 -6.70
N VAL A 16 0.33 0.11 -5.37
CA VAL A 16 -0.91 0.67 -4.82
C VAL A 16 -1.06 2.14 -5.24
N ALA A 17 0.03 2.92 -5.18
CA ALA A 17 0.04 4.31 -5.63
C ALA A 17 -0.33 4.47 -7.12
N GLU A 18 0.09 3.54 -7.96
CA GLU A 18 -0.23 3.49 -9.39
C GLU A 18 -1.66 2.99 -9.70
N GLY A 19 -2.48 2.71 -8.68
CA GLY A 19 -3.81 2.12 -8.85
C GLY A 19 -3.80 0.62 -9.17
N ARG A 20 -2.64 -0.03 -9.10
CA ARG A 20 -2.44 -1.47 -9.38
C ARG A 20 -2.49 -2.33 -8.10
N GLY A 21 -3.19 -1.87 -7.07
CA GLY A 21 -3.33 -2.57 -5.79
C GLY A 21 -3.90 -3.99 -5.91
N ALA A 22 -4.69 -4.27 -6.94
CA ALA A 22 -5.22 -5.60 -7.24
C ALA A 22 -4.13 -6.63 -7.57
N ALA A 23 -2.95 -6.20 -8.03
CA ALA A 23 -1.81 -7.06 -8.35
C ALA A 23 -0.84 -7.25 -7.17
N VAL A 24 -1.19 -6.76 -5.98
CA VAL A 24 -0.39 -6.91 -4.76
C VAL A 24 -0.84 -8.18 -4.02
N PRO A 25 0.08 -9.10 -3.69
CA PRO A 25 -0.27 -10.32 -2.98
C PRO A 25 -0.82 -9.98 -1.58
N GLU A 26 -1.83 -10.74 -1.15
CA GLU A 26 -2.56 -10.47 0.09
C GLU A 26 -1.66 -10.43 1.34
N ALA A 27 -0.60 -11.24 1.36
CA ALA A 27 0.39 -11.20 2.44
C ALA A 27 1.14 -9.86 2.52
N ALA A 28 1.47 -9.25 1.39
CA ALA A 28 2.07 -7.92 1.35
C ALA A 28 1.06 -6.84 1.74
N VAL A 29 -0.21 -6.98 1.29
CA VAL A 29 -1.29 -6.09 1.73
C VAL A 29 -1.43 -6.10 3.25
N ALA A 30 -1.44 -7.28 3.88
CA ALA A 30 -1.55 -7.41 5.32
C ALA A 30 -0.40 -6.69 6.06
N ARG A 31 0.84 -6.81 5.56
CA ARG A 31 2.00 -6.09 6.12
C ARG A 31 1.89 -4.58 5.93
N LEU A 32 1.52 -4.12 4.74
CA LEU A 32 1.32 -2.69 4.47
C LEU A 32 0.19 -2.09 5.32
N MET A 33 -0.88 -2.84 5.58
CA MET A 33 -1.96 -2.44 6.49
C MET A 33 -1.49 -2.42 7.94
N LEU A 34 -0.72 -3.43 8.38
CA LEU A 34 -0.14 -3.50 9.73
C LEU A 34 0.83 -2.35 9.99
N ALA A 35 1.57 -1.93 8.96
CA ALA A 35 2.44 -0.76 8.97
C ALA A 35 1.68 0.57 8.84
N GLY A 36 0.36 0.56 8.66
CA GLY A 36 -0.47 1.76 8.53
C GLY A 36 -0.25 2.54 7.24
N LEU A 37 0.27 1.91 6.18
CA LEU A 37 0.59 2.56 4.90
C LEU A 37 -0.53 2.47 3.87
N VAL A 38 -1.39 1.47 3.99
CA VAL A 38 -2.55 1.29 3.11
C VAL A 38 -3.78 0.93 3.93
N ARG A 39 -4.97 1.18 3.38
CA ARG A 39 -6.24 0.76 3.93
C ARG A 39 -7.13 0.15 2.85
N ARG A 40 -8.00 -0.79 3.23
CA ARG A 40 -9.10 -1.25 2.37
C ARG A 40 -10.32 -0.36 2.64
N PRO A 41 -10.89 0.30 1.63
CA PRO A 41 -12.14 1.03 1.81
C PRO A 41 -13.27 0.04 2.13
N VAL A 42 -14.14 0.43 3.08
CA VAL A 42 -15.27 -0.41 3.54
C VAL A 42 -16.33 -0.57 2.44
N HIS A 43 -16.39 0.38 1.51
CA HIS A 43 -17.21 0.31 0.30
C HIS A 43 -16.30 0.27 -0.93
N VAL A 44 -16.26 -0.89 -1.58
CA VAL A 44 -15.64 -1.03 -2.89
C VAL A 44 -16.74 -0.78 -3.92
N CYS A 45 -16.84 0.46 -4.43
CA CYS A 45 -17.65 0.71 -5.61
C CYS A 45 -17.01 0.02 -6.83
N GLU A 46 -17.82 -0.42 -7.78
CA GLU A 46 -17.31 -0.98 -9.03
C GLU A 46 -16.40 0.05 -9.73
N GLY A 47 -15.12 -0.31 -9.95
CA GLY A 47 -14.10 0.59 -10.50
C GLY A 47 -13.27 1.38 -9.47
N ALA A 48 -13.58 1.29 -8.18
CA ALA A 48 -12.75 1.88 -7.13
C ALA A 48 -11.51 1.01 -6.81
N PRO A 49 -10.37 1.62 -6.45
CA PRO A 49 -9.18 0.85 -6.07
C PRO A 49 -9.46 0.04 -4.80
N ILE A 50 -9.10 -1.25 -4.84
CA ILE A 50 -9.26 -2.21 -3.73
C ILE A 50 -8.43 -1.78 -2.50
N LEU A 51 -7.41 -0.95 -2.71
CA LEU A 51 -6.50 -0.44 -1.70
C LEU A 51 -6.26 1.06 -1.89
N GLU A 52 -6.36 1.81 -0.81
CA GLU A 52 -6.01 3.22 -0.76
C GLU A 52 -4.73 3.44 0.05
N LEU A 53 -3.91 4.39 -0.37
CA LEU A 53 -2.78 4.86 0.44
C LEU A 53 -3.28 5.69 1.62
N THR A 54 -2.67 5.50 2.78
CA THR A 54 -2.79 6.43 3.89
C THR A 54 -1.87 7.64 3.66
N PRO A 55 -2.02 8.74 4.43
CA PRO A 55 -1.07 9.86 4.39
C PRO A 55 0.38 9.40 4.62
N GLU A 56 0.59 8.43 5.52
CA GLU A 56 1.88 7.84 5.82
C GLU A 56 2.44 7.04 4.64
N GLY A 57 1.59 6.22 3.99
CA GLY A 57 1.93 5.51 2.77
C GLY A 57 2.33 6.45 1.63
N LEU A 58 1.57 7.55 1.45
CA LEU A 58 1.85 8.55 0.44
C LEU A 58 3.18 9.28 0.70
N ALA A 59 3.47 9.63 1.95
CA ALA A 59 4.75 10.22 2.34
C ALA A 59 5.93 9.27 2.04
N ARG A 60 5.72 7.97 2.26
CA ARG A 60 6.75 6.96 2.00
C ARG A 60 7.06 6.79 0.52
N VAL A 61 6.03 6.77 -0.34
CA VAL A 61 6.20 6.74 -1.80
C VAL A 61 6.97 7.96 -2.29
N ARG A 62 6.60 9.16 -1.83
CA ARG A 62 7.28 10.42 -2.22
C ARG A 62 8.73 10.49 -1.74
N SER A 63 9.05 9.92 -0.58
CA SER A 63 10.42 9.86 -0.06
C SER A 63 11.31 8.87 -0.82
N SER A 64 10.73 7.92 -1.55
CA SER A 64 11.45 6.96 -2.38
C SER A 64 11.62 7.39 -3.85
N ASP A 65 10.99 8.51 -4.24
CA ASP A 65 11.05 9.07 -5.60
C ASP A 65 12.21 10.08 -5.78
N GLN A 66 13.01 10.33 -4.72
CA GLN A 66 14.18 11.22 -4.71
C GLN A 66 15.51 10.50 -4.91
#